data_AF-H8Z657-F1
#
_entry.id   AF-H8Z657-F1
#
_cell.length_a   1.000
_cell.length_b   1.000
_cell.length_c   1.000
_cell.angle_alpha   90.00
_cell.angle_beta   90.00
_cell.angle_gamma   90.00
#
_symmetry.space_group_name_H-M   'P 1'
#
loop_
_entity.id
_entity.type
_entity.pdbx_description
1 polymer ?
#
loop_
_entity_poly.entity_id
_entity_poly.type
_entity_poly.pdbx_seq_one_letter_code
_entity_poly.pdbx_strand_id
1 'polypeptide(L)' 'MGHVFTQLDLSNPRKPDLASLSVKALADTGAPMLCIPEHVALT' A
#
# COMPACT_ATOMS: atom_id res chain seq x y z
N MET A 1 8.53 12.84 -17.40
CA MET A 1 8.60 13.03 -15.93
C MET A 1 8.59 11.65 -15.29
N GLY A 2 9.54 11.34 -14.40
CA GLY A 2 9.75 9.98 -13.87
C GLY A 2 8.83 9.68 -12.69
N HIS A 3 8.17 8.52 -12.71
CA HIS A 3 7.43 8.02 -11.55
C HIS A 3 8.42 7.40 -10.58
N VAL A 4 8.40 7.85 -9.32
CA VAL A 4 9.21 7.25 -8.24
C VAL A 4 8.35 6.21 -7.54
N PHE A 5 8.92 5.03 -7.31
CA PHE A 5 8.24 3.94 -6.61
C PHE A 5 9.03 3.53 -5.38
N THR A 6 8.33 3.03 -4.38
CA THR A 6 8.91 2.49 -3.15
C THR A 6 8.30 1.14 -2.81
N GLN A 7 9.05 0.32 -2.08
CA GLN A 7 8.56 -0.92 -1.49
C GLN A 7 7.91 -0.60 -0.14
N LEU A 8 6.70 -1.11 0.13
CA LEU A 8 5.99 -0.92 1.40
C LEU A 8 5.41 -2.26 1.86
N ASP A 9 5.45 -2.50 3.16
CA ASP A 9 4.75 -3.63 3.78
C ASP A 9 3.44 -3.13 4.40
N LEU A 10 2.32 -3.68 3.94
CA LEU A 10 0.98 -3.37 4.42
C LEU A 10 0.49 -4.49 5.34
N SER A 11 0.29 -4.19 6.62
CA SER A 11 -0.39 -5.09 7.55
C SER A 11 -1.88 -4.80 7.60
N ASN A 12 -2.69 -5.78 8.04
CA ASN A 12 -4.11 -5.58 8.29
C ASN A 12 -4.36 -5.52 9.81
N PRO A 13 -4.57 -4.32 10.41
CA PRO A 13 -4.79 -4.20 11.84
C PRO A 13 -6.04 -4.92 12.36
N ARG A 14 -7.05 -5.14 11.50
CA ARG A 14 -8.26 -5.88 11.88
C ARG A 14 -8.01 -7.39 11.97
N LYS A 15 -6.98 -7.88 11.26
CA LYS A 15 -6.61 -9.30 11.21
C LYS A 15 -5.09 -9.43 11.41
N PRO A 16 -4.59 -9.21 12.63
CA PRO A 16 -3.15 -9.14 12.91
C PRO A 16 -2.40 -10.45 12.62
N ASP A 17 -3.11 -11.58 12.56
CA ASP A 17 -2.52 -12.88 12.21
C ASP A 17 -2.24 -13.03 10.70
N LEU A 18 -2.77 -12.13 9.86
CA LEU A 18 -2.43 -12.12 8.44
C LEU A 18 -1.00 -11.61 8.25
N ALA A 19 -0.26 -12.29 7.39
CA ALA A 19 1.04 -11.83 6.96
C ALA A 19 0.91 -10.47 6.25
N SER A 20 1.87 -9.57 6.52
CA SER A 20 1.99 -8.31 5.80
C SER A 20 2.21 -8.56 4.31
N LEU A 21 1.60 -7.71 3.48
CA LEU A 21 1.76 -7.77 2.03
C LEU A 21 2.81 -6.74 1.59
N SER A 22 3.89 -7.21 0.97
CA SER A 22 4.89 -6.32 0.37
C SER A 22 4.43 -5.88 -1.02
N VAL A 23 4.30 -4.57 -1.22
CA VAL A 23 3.80 -3.97 -2.47
C VAL A 23 4.76 -2.92 -3.00
N LYS A 24 4.72 -2.72 -4.32
CA LYS A 24 5.35 -1.57 -4.98
C LYS A 24 4.33 -0.43 -5.07
N ALA A 25 4.58 0.65 -4.35
CA ALA A 25 3.71 1.82 -4.31
C ALA A 25 4.31 3.01 -5.06
N LEU A 26 3.44 3.85 -5.64
CA LEU A 26 3.81 5.12 -6.26
C LEU A 26 4.02 6.18 -5.16
N ALA A 27 5.16 6.87 -5.18
CA ALA A 27 5.39 8.03 -4.33
C ALA A 27 4.74 9.26 -4.98
N ASP A 28 3.48 9.54 -4.60
CA ASP A 28 2.68 10.63 -5.16
C ASP A 28 2.48 11.76 -4.14
N THR A 29 3.15 12.89 -4.36
CA THR A 29 3.02 14.09 -3.51
C THR A 29 1.68 14.81 -3.67
N GLY A 30 0.90 14.48 -4.72
CA GLY A 30 -0.44 15.01 -4.94
C GLY A 30 -1.54 14.30 -4.14
N ALA A 31 -1.24 13.12 -3.57
CA ALA A 31 -2.18 12.34 -2.78
C ALA A 31 -1.98 12.59 -1.27
N PRO A 32 -2.94 13.23 -0.57
CA PRO A 32 -2.81 13.49 0.87
C PRO A 32 -3.02 12.24 1.74
N MET A 33 -3.52 11.16 1.14
CA MET A 33 -3.91 9.92 1.81
C MET A 33 -3.37 8.72 1.07
N LEU A 34 -3.18 7.61 1.79
CA LEU A 34 -2.82 6.33 1.19
C LEU A 34 -4.00 5.78 0.36
N CYS A 35 -3.77 5.62 -0.94
CA CYS A 35 -4.73 5.01 -1.86
C CYS A 35 -4.45 3.51 -1.99
N ILE A 36 -5.38 2.66 -1.53
CA ILE A 36 -5.26 1.19 -1.62
C ILE A 36 -6.26 0.68 -2.67
N PRO A 37 -5.80 -0.02 -3.73
CA PRO A 37 -6.70 -0.58 -4.74
C PRO A 37 -7.46 -1.80 -4.19
N GLU A 38 -8.66 -2.06 -4.73
CA GLU A 38 -9.57 -3.09 -4.20
C GLU A 38 -8.95 -4.50 -4.11
N HIS A 39 -8.14 -4.89 -5.10
CA HIS A 39 -7.48 -6.21 -5.10
C HIS A 39 -6.40 -6.36 -4.01
N VAL A 40 -5.94 -5.26 -3.41
CA VAL A 40 -4.98 -5.24 -2.28
C VAL A 40 -5.71 -5.13 -0.95
N ALA A 41 -6.92 -4.56 -0.92
CA ALA A 41 -7.73 -4.37 0.27
C ALA A 41 -8.35 -5.71 0.76
N LEU A 42 -7.51 -6.58 1.33
CA LEU A 42 -7.93 -7.83 1.94
C LEU A 42 -8.78 -7.52 3.19
N THR A 43 -10.09 -7.78 3.10
CA THR A 43 -11.04 -7.59 4.20
C THR A 43 -10.88 -8.66 5.28
#